data_AF-A0A842WTH7-F1
#
_entry.id   AF-A0A842WTH7-F1
#
_cell.length_a   1.000
_cell.length_b   1.000
_cell.length_c   1.000
_cell.angle_alpha   90.00
_cell.angle_beta   90.00
_cell.angle_gamma   90.00
#
_symmetry.space_group_name_H-M   'P 1'
#
loop_
_entity.id
_entity.type
_entity.pdbx_description
1 polymer ?
#
loop_
_entity_poly.entity_id
_entity_poly.type
_entity_poly.pdbx_seq_one_letter_code
_entity_poly.pdbx_strand_id
1 'polypeptide(L)'
;MVLQTEYHLFNLLPLIYIILIQFIAVILVWWDKRKAQNHEWRVAEATLLLSGFLGGAIGLLFGIFRFRHKTKKRGFQLIALVSLFLSLIFYWLILNFYLPM
;
A
#
# COMPACT_ATOMS: atom_id res chain seq x y z
N MET A 1 -13.13 -28.73 -16.99
CA MET A 1 -13.61 -27.38 -17.36
C MET A 1 -13.96 -26.55 -16.14
N VAL A 2 -14.83 -27.00 -15.22
CA VAL A 2 -15.16 -26.29 -13.96
C VAL A 2 -13.94 -26.02 -13.06
N LEU A 3 -13.07 -27.01 -12.87
CA LEU A 3 -11.86 -26.86 -12.02
C LEU A 3 -10.92 -25.76 -12.51
N GLN A 4 -10.78 -25.57 -13.82
CA GLN A 4 -9.83 -24.62 -14.41
C GLN A 4 -10.27 -23.16 -14.20
N THR A 5 -11.59 -22.90 -14.21
CA THR A 5 -12.16 -21.59 -13.94
C THR A 5 -12.00 -21.16 -12.47
N GLU A 6 -12.08 -22.10 -11.52
CA GLU A 6 -11.90 -21.81 -10.10
C GLU A 6 -10.45 -21.42 -9.77
N TYR A 7 -9.46 -22.07 -10.41
CA TYR A 7 -8.05 -21.66 -10.30
C TYR A 7 -7.82 -20.23 -10.80
N HIS A 8 -8.42 -19.84 -11.92
CA HIS A 8 -8.30 -18.46 -12.42
C HIS A 8 -8.94 -17.43 -11.48
N LEU A 9 -10.07 -17.75 -10.84
CA LEU A 9 -10.70 -16.87 -9.84
C LEU A 9 -9.83 -16.71 -8.59
N PHE A 10 -9.26 -17.81 -8.09
CA PHE A 10 -8.33 -17.81 -6.96
C PHE A 10 -7.07 -16.96 -7.24
N ASN A 11 -6.59 -16.95 -8.48
CA ASN A 11 -5.41 -16.17 -8.88
C ASN A 11 -5.70 -14.67 -9.02
N LEU A 12 -6.96 -14.26 -9.21
CA LEU A 12 -7.36 -12.86 -9.36
C LEU A 12 -7.55 -12.13 -8.02
N LEU A 13 -7.96 -12.85 -6.96
CA LEU A 13 -8.22 -12.27 -5.64
C LEU A 13 -7.02 -11.50 -5.04
N PRO A 14 -5.78 -12.04 -5.05
CA PRO A 14 -4.62 -11.32 -4.53
C PRO A 14 -4.31 -10.06 -5.35
N LEU A 15 -4.49 -10.12 -6.67
CA LEU A 15 -4.23 -8.99 -7.56
C LEU A 15 -5.21 -7.83 -7.28
N ILE A 16 -6.49 -8.15 -7.12
CA ILE A 16 -7.53 -7.18 -6.76
C ILE A 16 -7.22 -6.56 -5.39
N TYR A 17 -6.84 -7.39 -4.40
CA TYR A 17 -6.44 -6.91 -3.08
C TYR A 17 -5.26 -5.92 -3.15
N ILE A 18 -4.20 -6.25 -3.90
CA ILE A 18 -3.02 -5.39 -4.09
C ILE A 18 -3.41 -4.05 -4.70
N ILE A 19 -4.26 -4.06 -5.72
CA ILE A 19 -4.72 -2.82 -6.35
C ILE A 19 -5.52 -1.97 -5.36
N LEU A 20 -6.45 -2.58 -4.62
CA LEU A 20 -7.29 -1.87 -3.66
C LEU A 20 -6.47 -1.25 -2.51
N ILE A 21 -5.53 -1.99 -1.92
CA ILE A 21 -4.72 -1.47 -0.80
C ILE A 21 -3.83 -0.30 -1.22
N GLN A 22 -3.39 -0.30 -2.48
CA GLN A 22 -2.63 0.81 -3.08
C GLN A 22 -3.47 2.08 -3.19
N PHE A 23 -4.71 1.98 -3.68
CA PHE A 23 -5.64 3.11 -3.73
C PHE A 23 -5.98 3.63 -2.34
N ILE A 24 -6.26 2.73 -1.39
CA ILE A 24 -6.54 3.10 0.01
C ILE A 24 -5.37 3.88 0.61
N ALA A 25 -4.13 3.41 0.41
CA ALA A 25 -2.94 4.10 0.93
C ALA A 25 -2.79 5.52 0.35
N VAL A 26 -3.02 5.70 -0.97
CA VAL A 26 -2.99 7.03 -1.60
C VAL A 26 -4.09 7.94 -1.03
N ILE A 27 -5.32 7.42 -0.89
CA ILE A 27 -6.46 8.16 -0.35
C ILE A 27 -6.19 8.60 1.09
N LEU A 28 -5.62 7.74 1.92
CA LEU A 28 -5.27 8.08 3.31
C LEU A 28 -4.27 9.25 3.37
N VAL A 29 -3.25 9.26 2.51
CA VAL A 29 -2.28 10.37 2.46
C VAL A 29 -2.95 11.66 1.97
N TRP A 30 -3.83 11.56 0.96
CA TRP A 30 -4.59 12.71 0.47
C TRP A 30 -5.52 13.26 1.55
N TRP A 31 -6.19 12.38 2.29
CA TRP A 31 -7.08 12.74 3.38
C TRP A 31 -6.30 13.45 4.50
N ASP A 32 -5.13 12.92 4.89
CA ASP A 32 -4.26 13.57 5.88
C ASP A 32 -3.88 14.99 5.45
N LYS A 33 -3.56 15.19 4.16
CA LYS A 33 -3.30 16.53 3.61
C LYS A 33 -4.52 17.45 3.71
N ARG A 34 -5.71 16.95 3.34
CA ARG A 34 -6.94 17.75 3.36
C ARG A 34 -7.30 18.18 4.79
N LYS A 35 -7.18 17.26 5.76
CA LYS A 35 -7.36 17.58 7.19
C LYS A 35 -6.35 18.61 7.69
N ALA A 36 -5.09 18.52 7.25
CA ALA A 36 -4.07 19.52 7.58
C ALA A 36 -4.37 20.92 7.02
N GLN A 37 -5.05 21.02 5.87
CA GLN A 37 -5.50 22.29 5.29
C GLN A 37 -6.72 22.86 6.02
N ASN A 38 -7.64 21.99 6.44
CA ASN A 38 -8.86 22.37 7.16
C ASN A 38 -8.66 22.62 8.67
N HIS A 39 -7.43 22.54 9.18
CA HIS A 39 -7.12 22.65 10.62
C HIS A 39 -7.84 21.59 11.49
N GLU A 40 -8.14 20.45 10.89
CA GLU A 40 -8.79 19.32 11.56
C GLU A 40 -7.77 18.35 12.18
N TRP A 41 -8.27 17.43 13.02
CA TRP A 41 -7.49 16.36 13.63
C TRP A 41 -6.83 15.46 12.57
N ARG A 42 -5.49 15.51 12.51
CA ARG A 42 -4.64 14.76 11.57
C ARG A 42 -4.76 13.25 11.75
N VAL A 43 -4.49 12.50 10.68
CA VAL A 43 -4.45 11.04 10.74
C VAL A 43 -3.17 10.61 11.46
N ALA A 44 -3.30 9.65 12.38
CA ALA A 44 -2.16 9.11 13.11
C ALA A 44 -1.13 8.51 12.14
N GLU A 45 0.15 8.81 12.36
CA GLU A 45 1.25 8.30 11.52
C GLU A 45 1.27 6.77 11.47
N ALA A 46 0.89 6.12 12.57
CA ALA A 46 0.72 4.67 12.64
C ALA A 46 -0.27 4.15 11.59
N THR A 47 -1.40 4.82 11.36
CA THR A 47 -2.42 4.38 10.39
C THR A 47 -1.90 4.45 8.95
N LEU A 48 -1.14 5.51 8.63
CA LEU A 48 -0.50 5.65 7.33
C LEU A 48 0.55 4.55 7.11
N LEU A 49 1.40 4.30 8.11
CA LEU A 49 2.42 3.23 8.04
C LEU A 49 1.78 1.84 7.98
N LEU A 50 0.71 1.59 8.73
CA LEU A 50 -0.04 0.33 8.68
C LEU A 50 -0.59 0.07 7.28
N SER A 51 -1.11 1.09 6.59
CA SER A 51 -1.54 0.93 5.19
C SER A 51 -0.40 0.50 4.26
N GLY A 52 0.82 0.99 4.52
CA GLY A 52 2.04 0.51 3.85
C GLY A 52 2.39 -0.94 4.18
N PHE A 53 2.36 -1.31 5.46
CA PHE A 53 2.64 -2.69 5.91
C PHE A 53 1.63 -3.72 5.41
N LEU A 54 0.38 -3.32 5.18
CA LEU A 54 -0.66 -4.19 4.62
C LEU A 54 -0.51 -4.42 3.10
N GLY A 55 0.51 -3.85 2.47
CA GLY A 55 0.81 -3.98 1.03
C GLY A 55 0.69 -2.65 0.26
N GLY A 56 0.11 -1.61 0.84
CA GLY A 56 -0.09 -0.32 0.18
C GLY A 56 1.16 0.57 0.09
N ALA A 57 2.35 0.03 0.32
CA ALA A 57 3.58 0.82 0.52
C ALA A 57 3.96 1.69 -0.69
N ILE A 58 3.74 1.19 -1.91
CA ILE A 58 3.99 1.95 -3.14
C ILE A 58 3.00 3.12 -3.24
N GLY A 59 1.71 2.89 -2.94
CA GLY A 59 0.69 3.93 -2.91
C GLY A 59 0.95 4.97 -1.81
N LEU A 60 1.38 4.53 -0.63
CA LEU A 60 1.78 5.39 0.48
C LEU A 60 2.93 6.32 0.08
N LEU A 61 4.03 5.76 -0.45
CA LEU A 61 5.18 6.55 -0.91
C LEU A 61 4.80 7.50 -2.03
N PHE A 62 4.03 7.03 -3.02
CA PHE A 62 3.54 7.86 -4.10
C PHE A 62 2.74 9.06 -3.57
N GLY A 63 1.82 8.83 -2.63
CA GLY A 63 1.08 9.88 -1.95
C GLY A 63 2.00 10.89 -1.25
N ILE A 64 2.97 10.40 -0.47
CA ILE A 64 3.92 11.26 0.27
C ILE A 64 4.68 12.18 -0.70
N PHE A 65 5.22 11.63 -1.79
CA PHE A 65 5.95 12.40 -2.81
C PHE A 65 5.04 13.37 -3.57
N ARG A 66 3.85 12.93 -3.99
CA ARG A 66 2.90 13.73 -4.79
C ARG A 66 2.34 14.91 -4.00
N PHE A 67 2.07 14.70 -2.73
CA PHE A 67 1.47 15.69 -1.85
C PHE A 67 2.50 16.54 -1.11
N ARG A 68 3.78 16.14 -1.16
CA ARG A 68 4.91 16.71 -0.40
C ARG A 68 4.59 16.84 1.09
N HIS A 69 3.77 15.93 1.60
CA HIS A 69 3.29 15.95 2.98
C HIS A 69 4.18 15.04 3.82
N LYS A 70 4.64 15.52 4.98
CA LYS A 70 5.52 14.79 5.92
C LYS A 70 6.83 14.22 5.33
N THR A 71 7.45 14.92 4.37
CA THR A 71 8.78 14.57 3.82
C THR A 71 9.96 14.90 4.74
N LYS A 72 9.75 15.63 5.84
CA LYS A 72 10.83 16.03 6.78
C LYS A 72 11.09 15.03 7.91
N LYS A 73 10.14 14.15 8.24
CA LYS A 73 10.34 13.14 9.30
C LYS A 73 11.07 11.93 8.72
N ARG A 74 12.40 11.92 8.85
CA ARG A 74 13.27 10.82 8.38
C ARG A 74 12.84 9.44 8.91
N GLY A 75 12.40 9.36 10.16
CA GLY A 75 11.90 8.11 10.75
C GLY A 75 10.67 7.55 10.03
N PHE A 76 9.73 8.42 9.64
CA PHE A 76 8.53 8.01 8.89
C PHE A 76 8.89 7.52 7.47
N GLN A 77 9.83 8.20 6.81
CA GLN A 77 10.30 7.79 5.48
C GLN A 77 11.04 6.45 5.51
N LEU A 78 11.88 6.22 6.53
CA LEU A 78 12.57 4.94 6.70
C LEU A 78 11.58 3.80 6.88
N ILE A 79 10.58 3.96 7.74
CA ILE A 79 9.56 2.92 7.96
C ILE A 79 8.71 2.70 6.69
N ALA A 80 8.33 3.77 5.99
CA ALA A 80 7.63 3.64 4.71
C ALA A 80 8.48 2.90 3.66
N LEU A 81 9.79 3.16 3.60
CA LEU A 81 10.69 2.46 2.70
C LEU A 81 10.88 0.98 3.09
N VAL A 82 11.01 0.67 4.38
CA VAL A 82 11.04 -0.71 4.89
C VAL A 82 9.74 -1.44 4.53
N SER A 83 8.59 -0.78 4.67
CA SER A 83 7.29 -1.36 4.30
C SER A 83 7.20 -1.65 2.79
N LEU A 84 7.89 -0.87 1.95
CA LEU A 84 7.97 -1.13 0.51
C LEU A 84 8.81 -2.38 0.21
N PHE A 85 9.99 -2.52 0.80
CA PHE A 85 10.79 -3.75 0.62
C PHE A 85 10.04 -5.00 1.08
N LEU A 86 9.35 -4.91 2.22
CA LEU A 86 8.54 -6.02 2.73
C LEU A 86 7.38 -6.37 1.79
N SER A 87 6.69 -5.35 1.25
CA SER A 87 5.62 -5.55 0.26
C SER A 87 6.13 -6.19 -1.03
N LEU A 88 7.31 -5.79 -1.51
CA LEU A 88 7.93 -6.37 -2.71
C LEU A 88 8.30 -7.84 -2.52
N ILE A 89 8.86 -8.21 -1.37
CA ILE A 89 9.15 -9.62 -1.04
C ILE A 89 7.85 -10.42 -1.02
N PHE A 90 6.79 -9.88 -0.40
CA PHE A 90 5.49 -10.52 -0.34
C PHE A 90 4.89 -10.74 -1.74
N TYR A 91 4.98 -9.74 -2.63
CA TYR A 91 4.51 -9.85 -4.01
C TYR A 91 5.33 -10.86 -4.81
N TRP A 92 6.64 -10.92 -4.60
CA TRP A 92 7.50 -11.89 -5.26
C TRP A 92 7.17 -13.33 -4.84
N LEU A 93 6.93 -13.57 -3.54
CA LEU A 93 6.51 -14.88 -3.03
C LEU A 93 5.15 -15.31 -3.60
N ILE A 94 4.18 -14.38 -3.65
CA ILE A 94 2.87 -14.61 -4.28
C ILE A 94 3.07 -14.99 -5.76
N LEU A 95 3.81 -14.20 -6.52
CA LEU A 95 4.07 -14.46 -7.93
C LEU A 95 4.73 -15.83 -8.16
N ASN A 96 5.72 -16.21 -7.36
CA ASN A 96 6.39 -17.49 -7.47
C ASN A 96 5.47 -18.68 -7.14
N PHE A 97 4.54 -18.51 -6.19
CA PHE A 97 3.54 -19.52 -5.87
C PHE A 97 2.50 -19.71 -6.99
N TYR A 98 2.06 -18.62 -7.63
CA TYR A 98 1.04 -18.66 -8.69
C TYR A 98 1.57 -18.97 -10.09
N LEU A 99 2.83 -18.61 -10.36
CA LEU A 99 3.56 -18.95 -11.59
C LEU A 99 4.80 -19.76 -11.20
N PRO A 100 4.65 -21.06 -10.86
CA PRO A 100 5.79 -21.94 -10.76
C PRO A 100 6.41 -22.02 -12.16
N MET A 101 7.50 -21.27 -12.36
CA MET A 101 8.37 -21.40 -13.55
C MET A 101 8.93 -22.82 -13.62
#